data_AF-A0A8B6XNN0-F1
#
_entry.id   AF-A0A8B6XNN0-F1
#
_cell.length_a   1.000
_cell.length_b   1.000
_cell.length_c   1.000
_cell.angle_alpha   90.00
_cell.angle_beta   90.00
_cell.angle_gamma   90.00
#
_symmetry.space_group_name_H-M   'P 1'
#
loop_
_entity.id
_entity.type
_entity.pdbx_description
1 polymer ?
#
loop_
_entity_poly.entity_id
_entity_poly.type
_entity_poly.pdbx_seq_one_letter_code
_entity_poly.pdbx_strand_id
1 'polypeptide(L)'
;MVVTSNTEESTKQKSVCSSPPPRCSPPPSMNSFTIPKRTGLKELLQPTSLDSRECKEVINAFHNSLWDPQSYTFEFKSCHLVNNEKLEEEFKTKRKEMGKEIKTGFAYLRLNNQEEAKAICENGLSTISAHNSTTGLIGDHRYGVYLCRCGDIISRRAAIDDYPQSTVIVFKVLMGRLRLVDDQKNSEDQFEPTPDFDGHISKGFQRGKKRILSETFESSQIYFYEINLDNISNDDDAAIYSKRPRQCLPYAVLTFEAKRKLKATVMTPVRLFRSDSNTNQNQTFDGVQTTENPFENFKNIKYIWSGSCYLKEHFLADVQLGMYNEKQSQLSPLPVSANLCVSQKITFEKLARILPSRIFRKKPCESQQPASIVEGFHFLHTELYPIYQYETKVNSFHRQLQLKKEAGVCTLNSGMKLYILPTSDFTDSLGITSPIYPAVLHCLFMQYKS
;
A
#
# COMPACT_ATOMS: atom_id res chain seq x y z
N MET A 1 30.05 73.94 46.86
CA MET A 1 29.71 73.43 48.22
C MET A 1 29.90 71.93 48.14
N VAL A 2 30.86 71.25 48.77
CA VAL A 2 31.65 71.42 50.01
C VAL A 2 33.06 70.87 49.66
N VAL A 3 34.15 71.66 49.73
CA VAL A 3 35.21 71.69 50.79
C VAL A 3 35.72 70.26 51.10
N THR A 4 36.99 69.84 50.90
CA THR A 4 38.29 70.24 51.51
C THR A 4 39.36 69.30 50.90
N SER A 5 40.49 69.77 50.35
CA SER A 5 41.81 70.00 50.98
C SER A 5 42.83 68.85 50.81
N ASN A 6 44.01 69.23 50.30
CA ASN A 6 45.37 68.79 50.70
C ASN A 6 45.82 67.34 50.45
N THR A 7 47.11 67.00 50.36
CA THR A 7 48.40 67.59 49.92
C THR A 7 49.37 66.41 50.07
N GLU A 8 50.27 66.18 49.10
CA GLU A 8 51.52 65.41 49.23
C GLU A 8 51.36 63.92 49.68
N GLU A 9 52.29 62.98 49.51
CA GLU A 9 53.74 63.03 49.48
C GLU A 9 54.26 61.71 48.87
N SER A 10 55.37 61.82 48.14
CA SER A 10 56.16 60.72 47.64
C SER A 10 56.92 60.01 48.75
N THR A 11 57.07 58.67 48.73
CA THR A 11 58.35 58.08 49.18
C THR A 11 58.66 56.72 48.55
N LYS A 12 59.93 56.63 48.14
CA LYS A 12 60.75 55.52 47.65
C LYS A 12 60.62 54.24 48.49
N GLN A 13 60.88 53.06 47.90
CA GLN A 13 62.14 52.30 48.09
C GLN A 13 62.15 50.93 47.37
N LYS A 14 63.37 50.51 47.02
CA LYS A 14 63.78 49.29 46.29
C LYS A 14 64.06 48.12 47.24
N SER A 15 63.79 46.87 46.84
CA SER A 15 64.56 45.65 47.18
C SER A 15 64.23 44.55 46.15
N VAL A 16 65.11 44.20 45.20
CA VAL A 16 66.19 43.18 45.21
C VAL A 16 65.74 41.71 45.37
N CYS A 17 65.96 40.97 44.27
CA CYS A 17 66.20 39.53 44.04
C CYS A 17 65.31 38.41 44.59
N SER A 18 64.66 37.68 43.66
CA SER A 18 64.79 36.22 43.50
C SER A 18 64.19 35.74 42.16
N SER A 19 64.96 34.97 41.37
CA SER A 19 64.61 34.42 40.05
C SER A 19 63.79 33.10 40.13
N PRO A 20 63.35 32.45 39.02
CA PRO A 20 61.96 32.43 38.51
C PRO A 20 61.26 31.05 38.59
N PRO A 21 59.95 30.97 38.26
CA PRO A 21 59.41 29.79 37.55
C PRO A 21 58.54 30.18 36.33
N PRO A 22 58.18 29.21 35.47
CA PRO A 22 58.11 29.40 34.03
C PRO A 22 56.81 30.10 33.57
N ARG A 23 56.99 30.86 32.49
CA ARG A 23 55.95 31.49 31.67
C ARG A 23 54.83 30.46 31.39
N CYS A 24 53.66 30.67 32.00
CA CYS A 24 52.43 29.99 31.58
C CYS A 24 52.25 30.18 30.08
N SER A 25 52.10 29.07 29.36
CA SER A 25 51.71 29.04 27.97
C SER A 25 50.41 29.84 27.78
N PRO A 26 50.28 30.62 26.68
CA PRO A 26 48.98 31.21 26.35
C PRO A 26 47.96 30.08 26.13
N PRO A 27 46.67 30.31 26.43
CA PRO A 27 45.63 29.32 26.18
C PRO A 27 45.66 28.95 24.68
N PRO A 28 45.43 27.67 24.33
CA PRO A 28 45.40 27.27 22.93
C PRO A 28 44.35 28.13 22.22
N SER A 29 44.78 28.78 21.14
CA SER A 29 43.88 29.50 20.25
C SER A 29 42.70 28.61 19.93
N MET A 30 41.48 29.10 20.15
CA MET A 30 40.29 28.47 19.61
C MET A 30 40.48 28.36 18.10
N ASN A 31 40.93 27.20 17.65
CA ASN A 31 40.89 26.83 16.25
C ASN A 31 39.44 27.01 15.84
N SER A 32 39.22 27.91 14.88
CA SER A 32 37.91 28.09 14.28
C SER A 32 37.40 26.70 13.91
N PHE A 33 36.28 26.29 14.52
CA PHE A 33 35.53 25.15 14.05
C PHE A 33 34.99 25.50 12.67
N THR A 34 35.84 25.33 11.67
CA THR A 34 35.44 25.39 10.27
C THR A 34 34.73 24.07 10.03
N ILE A 35 33.41 24.08 10.25
CA ILE A 35 32.53 23.02 9.76
C ILE A 35 32.84 22.91 8.28
N PRO A 36 33.33 21.76 7.78
CA PRO A 36 33.61 21.61 6.35
C PRO A 36 32.29 21.85 5.63
N LYS A 37 32.21 22.94 4.85
CA LYS A 37 31.11 23.10 3.89
C LYS A 37 31.26 21.92 2.93
N ARG A 38 30.36 20.95 3.06
CA ARG A 38 30.29 19.75 2.22
C ARG A 38 29.81 20.22 0.83
N THR A 39 30.72 20.76 0.03
CA THR A 39 30.50 21.16 -1.37
C THR A 39 30.58 19.94 -2.27
N GLY A 40 29.63 19.02 -2.09
CA GLY A 40 29.34 17.95 -3.03
C GLY A 40 27.84 17.93 -3.25
N LEU A 41 27.40 17.84 -4.51
CA LEU A 41 26.01 17.57 -4.85
C LEU A 41 25.54 16.39 -3.99
N LYS A 42 24.56 16.63 -3.11
CA LYS A 42 24.02 15.57 -2.27
C LYS A 42 23.34 14.55 -3.17
N GLU A 43 23.75 13.30 -3.07
CA GLU A 43 23.07 12.20 -3.75
C GLU A 43 21.60 12.15 -3.29
N LEU A 44 20.69 11.92 -4.23
CA LEU A 44 19.24 11.88 -3.99
C LEU A 44 18.88 10.91 -2.85
N LEU A 45 19.54 9.75 -2.80
CA LEU A 45 19.39 8.76 -1.74
C LEU A 45 20.71 8.66 -0.99
N GLN A 46 20.85 9.41 0.10
CA GLN A 46 22.07 9.41 0.89
C GLN A 46 22.06 8.22 1.87
N PRO A 47 22.96 7.24 1.72
CA PRO A 47 23.11 6.17 2.68
C PRO A 47 23.43 6.75 4.06
N THR A 48 22.65 6.38 5.06
CA THR A 48 22.76 6.94 6.40
C THR A 48 22.76 5.82 7.43
N SER A 49 23.64 5.93 8.42
CA SER A 49 23.71 4.93 9.49
C SER A 49 22.36 4.79 10.19
N LEU A 50 21.95 3.54 10.47
CA LEU A 50 20.76 3.22 11.26
C LEU A 50 20.83 3.85 12.67
N ASP A 51 22.04 4.13 13.16
CA ASP A 51 22.26 4.78 14.45
C ASP A 51 22.15 6.29 14.46
N SER A 52 22.04 6.92 13.28
CA SER A 52 21.83 8.36 13.16
C SER A 52 20.51 8.77 13.82
N ARG A 53 20.44 10.03 14.27
CA ARG A 53 19.24 10.57 14.92
C ARG A 53 18.04 10.51 13.96
N GLU A 54 18.25 10.85 12.70
CA GLU A 54 17.24 10.91 11.66
C GLU A 54 16.70 9.53 11.32
N CYS A 55 17.56 8.52 11.12
CA CYS A 55 17.10 7.15 10.87
C CYS A 55 16.43 6.55 12.11
N LYS A 56 16.91 6.82 13.32
CA LYS A 56 16.25 6.41 14.57
C LYS A 56 14.86 6.99 14.70
N GLU A 57 14.67 8.27 14.37
CA GLU A 57 13.35 8.92 14.37
C GLU A 57 12.38 8.17 13.44
N VAL A 58 12.83 7.89 12.21
CA VAL A 58 12.03 7.20 11.19
C VAL A 58 11.71 5.75 11.58
N ILE A 59 12.68 5.00 12.09
CA ILE A 59 12.51 3.62 12.56
C ILE A 59 11.58 3.57 13.77
N ASN A 60 11.73 4.48 14.71
CA ASN A 60 10.84 4.58 15.87
C ASN A 60 9.41 4.93 15.45
N ALA A 61 9.25 5.85 14.49
CA ALA A 61 7.94 6.16 13.94
C ALA A 61 7.32 4.92 13.26
N PHE A 62 8.10 4.17 12.49
CA PHE A 62 7.67 2.90 11.90
C PHE A 62 7.17 1.92 12.96
N HIS A 63 7.96 1.65 14.01
CA HIS A 63 7.54 0.76 15.11
C HIS A 63 6.30 1.25 15.85
N ASN A 64 6.16 2.56 16.06
CA ASN A 64 4.99 3.16 16.70
C ASN A 64 3.74 3.16 15.80
N SER A 65 3.92 2.97 14.50
CA SER A 65 2.83 2.93 13.53
C SER A 65 2.20 1.55 13.36
N LEU A 66 2.84 0.50 13.87
CA LEU A 66 2.39 -0.88 13.67
C LEU A 66 0.95 -1.09 14.13
N TRP A 67 0.18 -1.77 13.30
CA TRP A 67 -1.20 -2.16 13.55
C TRP A 67 -1.29 -3.31 14.55
N ASP A 68 -0.39 -4.30 14.45
CA ASP A 68 -0.19 -5.35 15.46
C ASP A 68 1.31 -5.55 15.76
N PRO A 69 1.84 -4.85 16.78
CA PRO A 69 3.23 -4.98 17.22
C PRO A 69 3.62 -6.39 17.69
N GLN A 70 2.64 -7.26 17.97
CA GLN A 70 2.88 -8.63 18.46
C GLN A 70 2.99 -9.66 17.34
N SER A 71 2.69 -9.30 16.09
CA SER A 71 2.72 -10.25 14.97
C SER A 71 4.13 -10.43 14.40
N TYR A 72 4.91 -9.35 14.29
CA TYR A 72 6.21 -9.36 13.60
C TYR A 72 7.30 -8.63 14.38
N THR A 73 8.54 -9.08 14.19
CA THR A 73 9.76 -8.32 14.47
C THR A 73 10.34 -7.82 13.16
N PHE A 74 10.78 -6.57 13.12
CA PHE A 74 11.39 -5.96 11.94
C PHE A 74 12.87 -5.67 12.20
N GLU A 75 13.72 -6.18 11.33
CA GLU A 75 15.17 -5.99 11.35
C GLU A 75 15.55 -5.07 10.18
N PHE A 76 15.84 -3.80 10.46
CA PHE A 76 16.23 -2.84 9.42
C PHE A 76 17.66 -3.11 8.94
N LYS A 77 17.82 -3.23 7.62
CA LYS A 77 19.09 -3.52 6.94
C LYS A 77 19.74 -2.26 6.40
N SER A 78 18.95 -1.29 5.94
CA SER A 78 19.46 0.00 5.46
C SER A 78 18.47 1.14 5.66
N CYS A 79 19.02 2.36 5.70
CA CYS A 79 18.29 3.62 5.73
C CYS A 79 18.98 4.60 4.76
N HIS A 80 18.20 5.16 3.84
CA HIS A 80 18.66 6.19 2.93
C HIS A 80 17.81 7.44 3.14
N LEU A 81 18.43 8.57 3.48
CA LEU A 81 17.71 9.84 3.55
C LEU A 81 17.54 10.41 2.15
N VAL A 82 16.35 10.95 1.88
CA VAL A 82 16.05 11.56 0.59
C VAL A 82 16.50 13.02 0.62
N ASN A 83 17.43 13.37 -0.26
CA ASN A 83 17.87 14.75 -0.47
C ASN A 83 17.24 15.29 -1.75
N ASN A 84 16.09 15.96 -1.62
CA ASN A 84 15.42 16.63 -2.73
C ASN A 84 15.01 18.05 -2.32
N GLU A 85 15.90 19.01 -2.60
CA GLU A 85 15.73 20.40 -2.17
C GLU A 85 14.44 21.02 -2.71
N LYS A 86 14.07 20.71 -3.96
CA LYS A 86 12.83 21.19 -4.58
C LYS A 86 11.60 20.71 -3.81
N LEU A 87 11.48 19.40 -3.57
CA LEU A 87 10.32 18.86 -2.84
C LEU A 87 10.28 19.35 -1.39
N GLU A 88 11.45 19.51 -0.75
CA GLU A 88 11.54 20.08 0.59
C GLU A 88 11.06 21.53 0.66
N GLU A 89 11.42 22.36 -0.32
CA GLU A 89 11.01 23.76 -0.39
C GLU A 89 9.49 23.88 -0.61
N GLU A 90 8.94 23.07 -1.51
CA GLU A 90 7.49 22.99 -1.73
C GLU A 90 6.74 22.54 -0.46
N PHE A 91 7.25 21.53 0.24
CA PHE A 91 6.69 21.05 1.52
C PHE A 91 6.76 22.13 2.61
N LYS A 92 7.88 22.84 2.73
CA LYS A 92 8.05 23.97 3.67
C LYS A 92 7.08 25.11 3.34
N THR A 93 6.85 25.38 2.06
CA THR A 93 5.91 26.40 1.58
C THR A 93 4.49 25.99 1.91
N LYS A 94 4.10 24.75 1.59
CA LYS A 94 2.78 24.20 1.93
C LYS A 94 2.52 24.23 3.44
N ARG A 95 3.53 23.92 4.26
CA ARG A 95 3.41 24.03 5.73
C ARG A 95 3.10 25.45 6.19
N LYS A 96 3.68 26.47 5.57
CA LYS A 96 3.39 27.88 5.89
C LYS A 96 1.97 28.25 5.48
N GLU A 97 1.53 27.81 4.30
CA GLU A 97 0.16 28.03 3.80
C GLU A 97 -0.90 27.42 4.73
N MET A 98 -0.65 26.22 5.26
CA MET A 98 -1.61 25.52 6.13
C MET A 98 -1.56 25.97 7.61
N GLY A 99 -0.60 26.82 7.99
CA GLY A 99 -0.49 27.40 9.33
C GLY A 99 0.58 26.79 10.24
N LYS A 100 0.96 27.56 11.27
CA LYS A 100 2.14 27.29 12.13
C LYS A 100 2.03 26.03 13.01
N GLU A 101 0.82 25.61 13.37
CA GLU A 101 0.58 24.52 14.33
C GLU A 101 0.29 23.17 13.66
N ILE A 102 0.52 23.04 12.36
CA ILE A 102 0.17 21.81 11.66
C ILE A 102 1.01 20.62 12.13
N LYS A 103 0.32 19.53 12.48
CA LYS A 103 0.96 18.29 12.91
C LYS A 103 1.65 17.63 11.71
N THR A 104 2.92 17.32 11.89
CA THR A 104 3.67 16.48 10.97
C THR A 104 3.63 15.04 11.45
N GLY A 105 3.50 14.09 10.54
CA GLY A 105 3.57 12.67 10.85
C GLY A 105 4.38 11.90 9.81
N PHE A 106 4.36 10.58 9.94
CA PHE A 106 4.96 9.66 8.98
C PHE A 106 3.90 8.73 8.39
N ALA A 107 4.06 8.42 7.11
CA ALA A 107 3.23 7.46 6.38
C ALA A 107 4.12 6.66 5.42
N TYR A 108 3.61 5.54 4.93
CA TYR A 108 4.43 4.50 4.31
C TYR A 108 3.91 4.12 2.92
N LEU A 109 4.84 3.82 2.02
CA LEU A 109 4.54 3.23 0.73
C LEU A 109 5.52 2.10 0.44
N ARG A 110 5.01 0.88 0.24
CA ARG A 110 5.82 -0.26 -0.16
C ARG A 110 6.10 -0.22 -1.65
N LEU A 111 7.33 -0.52 -2.03
CA LEU A 111 7.74 -0.59 -3.43
C LEU A 111 8.33 -1.95 -3.79
N ASN A 112 8.29 -2.24 -5.09
CA ASN A 112 8.72 -3.52 -5.65
C ASN A 112 10.18 -3.56 -6.06
N ASN A 113 10.72 -2.42 -6.47
CA ASN A 113 12.10 -2.28 -6.89
C ASN A 113 12.65 -0.92 -6.48
N GLN A 114 13.97 -0.79 -6.61
CA GLN A 114 14.71 0.40 -6.20
C GLN A 114 14.60 1.54 -7.25
N GLU A 115 14.38 1.22 -8.54
CA GLU A 115 14.20 2.26 -9.56
C GLU A 115 12.93 3.09 -9.32
N GLU A 116 11.83 2.44 -8.97
CA GLU A 116 10.58 3.11 -8.60
C GLU A 116 10.76 3.97 -7.36
N ALA A 117 11.52 3.48 -6.37
CA ALA A 117 11.82 4.25 -5.18
C ALA A 117 12.54 5.54 -5.52
N LYS A 118 13.55 5.44 -6.39
CA LYS A 118 14.29 6.59 -6.90
C LYS A 118 13.38 7.56 -7.66
N ALA A 119 12.52 7.05 -8.54
CA ALA A 119 11.61 7.88 -9.33
C ALA A 119 10.63 8.68 -8.45
N ILE A 120 10.09 8.08 -7.39
CA ILE A 120 9.23 8.76 -6.42
C ILE A 120 10.02 9.74 -5.55
N CYS A 121 11.23 9.40 -5.14
CA CYS A 121 12.08 10.32 -4.37
C CYS A 121 12.49 11.55 -5.21
N GLU A 122 12.64 11.39 -6.52
CA GLU A 122 12.99 12.46 -7.45
C GLU A 122 11.78 13.36 -7.79
N ASN A 123 10.63 12.75 -8.10
CA ASN A 123 9.47 13.48 -8.65
C ASN A 123 8.35 13.72 -7.63
N GLY A 124 8.38 13.03 -6.48
CA GLY A 124 7.30 12.97 -5.51
C GLY A 124 6.18 11.99 -5.91
N LEU A 125 5.25 11.73 -4.98
CA LEU A 125 4.13 10.84 -5.21
C LEU A 125 2.99 11.56 -5.92
N SER A 126 2.61 11.08 -7.11
CA SER A 126 1.59 11.70 -7.95
C SER A 126 0.38 10.78 -8.22
N THR A 127 -0.77 11.37 -8.56
CA THR A 127 -2.01 10.67 -8.92
C THR A 127 -1.86 9.73 -10.11
N ILE A 128 -0.91 10.02 -11.00
CA ILE A 128 -0.56 9.19 -12.17
C ILE A 128 0.50 8.12 -11.88
N SER A 129 1.04 8.08 -10.66
CA SER A 129 2.00 7.05 -10.26
C SER A 129 1.31 5.69 -10.23
N ALA A 130 2.01 4.65 -10.69
CA ALA A 130 1.49 3.28 -10.75
C ALA A 130 1.03 2.71 -9.40
N HIS A 131 1.48 3.32 -8.29
CA HIS A 131 1.15 2.94 -6.91
C HIS A 131 -0.09 3.61 -6.35
N ASN A 132 -0.66 4.57 -7.07
CA ASN A 132 -1.90 5.20 -6.64
C ASN A 132 -3.07 4.27 -6.98
N SER A 133 -3.61 3.60 -5.96
CA SER A 133 -4.62 2.56 -6.14
C SER A 133 -5.85 3.10 -6.88
N THR A 134 -6.21 2.48 -8.00
CA THR A 134 -7.40 2.83 -8.81
C THR A 134 -8.73 2.63 -8.08
N THR A 135 -8.73 2.00 -6.90
CA THR A 135 -9.92 1.62 -6.14
C THR A 135 -9.65 1.89 -4.67
N GLY A 136 -10.04 3.04 -4.13
CA GLY A 136 -9.89 3.35 -2.71
C GLY A 136 -11.24 3.61 -2.05
N LEU A 137 -11.39 3.19 -0.79
CA LEU A 137 -12.66 3.33 -0.04
C LEU A 137 -12.93 4.74 0.48
N ILE A 138 -11.96 5.65 0.38
CA ILE A 138 -12.04 6.97 1.02
C ILE A 138 -11.69 8.12 0.07
N GLY A 139 -11.65 7.89 -1.24
CA GLY A 139 -11.29 8.91 -2.22
C GLY A 139 -11.08 8.38 -3.65
N ASP A 140 -11.26 9.25 -4.64
CA ASP A 140 -10.94 8.92 -6.02
C ASP A 140 -9.44 9.15 -6.30
N HIS A 141 -8.76 8.15 -6.86
CA HIS A 141 -7.34 8.22 -7.19
C HIS A 141 -6.99 9.30 -8.23
N ARG A 142 -7.97 9.80 -8.99
CA ARG A 142 -7.77 10.90 -9.95
C ARG A 142 -7.45 12.23 -9.27
N TYR A 143 -7.99 12.46 -8.07
CA TYR A 143 -7.90 13.75 -7.38
C TYR A 143 -6.86 13.80 -6.26
N GLY A 144 -6.31 12.64 -5.86
CA GLY A 144 -5.42 12.56 -4.70
C GLY A 144 -4.61 11.27 -4.63
N VAL A 145 -3.76 11.17 -3.61
CA VAL A 145 -2.79 10.08 -3.42
C VAL A 145 -3.03 9.33 -2.12
N TYR A 146 -2.73 8.03 -2.15
CA TYR A 146 -2.86 7.13 -1.01
C TYR A 146 -1.52 6.81 -0.33
N LEU A 147 -1.50 6.84 1.00
CA LEU A 147 -0.37 6.40 1.82
C LEU A 147 -0.84 5.51 2.99
N CYS A 148 -0.05 4.49 3.32
CA CYS A 148 -0.36 3.59 4.43
C CYS A 148 -0.04 4.28 5.77
N ARG A 149 -0.98 4.26 6.72
CA ARG A 149 -0.76 4.76 8.08
C ARG A 149 0.14 3.85 8.93
N CYS A 150 0.17 2.55 8.61
CA CYS A 150 0.81 1.51 9.41
C CYS A 150 1.94 0.86 8.63
N GLY A 151 3.12 0.73 9.25
CA GLY A 151 4.30 0.14 8.61
C GLY A 151 4.21 -1.38 8.36
N ASP A 152 3.31 -2.08 9.05
CA ASP A 152 3.05 -3.52 8.86
C ASP A 152 1.88 -3.82 7.92
N ILE A 153 1.02 -2.84 7.63
CA ILE A 153 -0.10 -2.97 6.70
C ILE A 153 0.18 -2.11 5.46
N ILE A 154 1.14 -2.59 4.67
CA ILE A 154 1.69 -1.86 3.52
C ILE A 154 1.40 -2.54 2.16
N SER A 155 0.56 -3.58 2.17
CA SER A 155 0.05 -4.22 0.96
C SER A 155 -1.40 -4.67 1.16
N ARG A 156 -2.21 -4.49 0.12
CA ARG A 156 -3.64 -4.89 0.11
C ARG A 156 -3.83 -6.40 0.07
N ARG A 157 -2.97 -7.09 -0.69
CA ARG A 157 -3.19 -8.48 -1.13
C ARG A 157 -2.16 -9.48 -0.61
N ALA A 158 -1.06 -8.98 -0.04
CA ALA A 158 0.02 -9.81 0.47
C ALA A 158 0.21 -9.52 1.95
N ALA A 159 0.33 -10.56 2.77
CA ALA A 159 0.75 -10.42 4.15
C ALA A 159 2.26 -10.22 4.19
N ILE A 160 2.79 -9.73 5.32
CA ILE A 160 4.24 -9.55 5.51
C ILE A 160 5.05 -10.81 5.20
N ASP A 161 4.48 -11.98 5.46
CA ASP A 161 5.08 -13.28 5.13
C ASP A 161 5.41 -13.49 3.66
N ASP A 162 4.61 -12.89 2.78
CA ASP A 162 4.78 -13.01 1.33
C ASP A 162 5.91 -12.09 0.85
N TYR A 163 6.39 -11.19 1.72
CA TYR A 163 7.45 -10.23 1.44
C TYR A 163 8.36 -9.98 2.66
N PRO A 164 8.96 -11.03 3.23
CA PRO A 164 9.73 -10.88 4.46
C PRO A 164 10.87 -9.87 4.28
N GLN A 165 11.43 -9.73 3.09
CA GLN A 165 12.32 -8.64 2.73
C GLN A 165 11.55 -7.56 1.96
N SER A 166 11.60 -6.32 2.43
CA SER A 166 10.84 -5.23 1.82
C SER A 166 11.56 -3.89 1.84
N THR A 167 11.27 -3.10 0.80
CA THR A 167 11.67 -1.70 0.67
C THR A 167 10.44 -0.80 0.83
N VAL A 168 10.54 0.18 1.71
CA VAL A 168 9.46 1.12 2.00
C VAL A 168 9.98 2.55 1.94
N ILE A 169 9.28 3.41 1.21
CA ILE A 169 9.45 4.86 1.35
C ILE A 169 8.68 5.31 2.58
N VAL A 170 9.36 6.03 3.45
CA VAL A 170 8.78 6.78 4.55
C VAL A 170 8.57 8.21 4.09
N PHE A 171 7.31 8.63 4.07
CA PHE A 171 6.91 10.00 3.79
C PHE A 171 6.79 10.79 5.08
N LYS A 172 7.32 12.01 5.07
CA LYS A 172 6.93 13.04 6.02
C LYS A 172 5.65 13.70 5.50
N VAL A 173 4.60 13.73 6.31
CA VAL A 173 3.28 14.22 5.88
C VAL A 173 2.76 15.34 6.77
N LEU A 174 2.13 16.34 6.16
CA LEU A 174 1.35 17.36 6.87
C LEU A 174 -0.07 16.85 7.02
N MET A 175 -0.47 16.50 8.25
CA MET A 175 -1.77 15.83 8.45
C MET A 175 -2.97 16.77 8.23
N GLY A 176 -2.83 18.08 8.49
CA GLY A 176 -3.91 19.04 8.27
C GLY A 176 -5.23 18.67 8.96
N ARG A 177 -6.34 19.08 8.34
CA ARG A 177 -7.71 18.69 8.71
C ARG A 177 -8.11 17.45 7.91
N LEU A 178 -8.12 16.27 8.55
CA LEU A 178 -8.55 15.03 7.89
C LEU A 178 -10.04 14.76 8.14
N ARG A 179 -10.81 14.52 7.07
CA ARG A 179 -12.21 14.10 7.16
C ARG A 179 -12.27 12.63 7.54
N LEU A 180 -13.15 12.31 8.47
CA LEU A 180 -13.51 10.94 8.80
C LEU A 180 -14.59 10.43 7.84
N VAL A 181 -14.27 9.40 7.07
CA VAL A 181 -15.11 8.80 6.02
C VAL A 181 -15.58 7.41 6.45
N ASP A 182 -16.82 7.05 6.10
CA ASP A 182 -17.42 5.76 6.47
C ASP A 182 -17.14 4.73 5.38
N ASP A 183 -16.25 3.77 5.65
CA ASP A 183 -15.79 2.77 4.68
C ASP A 183 -16.87 1.76 4.22
N GLN A 184 -18.08 1.80 4.81
CA GLN A 184 -19.20 0.94 4.42
C GLN A 184 -20.19 1.60 3.46
N LYS A 185 -20.07 2.91 3.21
CA LYS A 185 -21.02 3.67 2.38
C LYS A 185 -20.41 4.06 1.05
N ASN A 186 -20.55 3.21 0.04
CA ASN A 186 -20.16 3.53 -1.33
C ASN A 186 -21.17 4.50 -1.98
N SER A 187 -21.02 5.79 -1.74
CA SER A 187 -21.70 6.85 -2.52
C SER A 187 -20.65 7.62 -3.32
N GLU A 188 -20.95 7.99 -4.57
CA GLU A 188 -20.03 8.75 -5.42
C GLU A 188 -19.53 10.04 -4.73
N ASP A 189 -20.42 10.75 -4.02
CA ASP A 189 -20.11 11.93 -3.20
C ASP A 189 -19.07 11.71 -2.08
N GLN A 190 -18.82 10.46 -1.70
CA GLN A 190 -17.84 10.13 -0.67
C GLN A 190 -16.40 10.16 -1.21
N PHE A 191 -16.24 9.96 -2.51
CA PHE A 191 -14.93 9.87 -3.16
C PHE A 191 -14.39 11.22 -3.62
N GLU A 192 -15.24 12.26 -3.67
CA GLU A 192 -14.82 13.61 -3.95
C GLU A 192 -14.05 14.22 -2.77
N PRO A 193 -12.91 14.89 -3.03
CA PRO A 193 -12.26 15.78 -2.07
C PRO A 193 -13.26 16.70 -1.38
N THR A 194 -13.22 16.72 -0.05
CA THR A 194 -14.14 17.56 0.73
C THR A 194 -13.60 18.97 0.85
N PRO A 195 -14.38 20.01 0.52
CA PRO A 195 -13.98 21.39 0.77
C PRO A 195 -13.53 21.59 2.21
N ASP A 196 -12.52 22.44 2.42
CA ASP A 196 -11.90 22.72 3.72
C ASP A 196 -11.13 21.57 4.38
N PHE A 197 -11.14 20.37 3.84
CA PHE A 197 -10.30 19.28 4.36
C PHE A 197 -9.04 19.11 3.50
N ASP A 198 -8.03 18.53 4.12
CA ASP A 198 -6.69 18.32 3.56
C ASP A 198 -6.47 16.85 3.14
N GLY A 199 -7.44 15.99 3.44
CA GLY A 199 -7.38 14.56 3.20
C GLY A 199 -8.48 13.80 3.91
N HIS A 200 -8.59 12.50 3.64
CA HIS A 200 -9.56 11.59 4.23
C HIS A 200 -8.88 10.44 4.97
N ILE A 201 -9.57 9.94 5.99
CA ILE A 201 -9.23 8.72 6.73
C ILE A 201 -10.50 7.92 7.03
N SER A 202 -10.39 6.60 7.11
CA SER A 202 -11.54 5.76 7.47
C SER A 202 -11.88 5.88 8.96
N LYS A 203 -13.18 5.97 9.26
CA LYS A 203 -13.76 5.79 10.61
C LYS A 203 -13.61 4.37 11.13
N GLY A 204 -13.59 3.39 10.22
CA GLY A 204 -13.57 1.97 10.55
C GLY A 204 -12.21 1.47 11.04
N PHE A 205 -11.14 2.26 10.91
CA PHE A 205 -9.79 1.83 11.27
C PHE A 205 -9.62 1.70 12.79
N GLN A 206 -9.28 0.48 13.23
CA GLN A 206 -8.99 0.17 14.63
C GLN A 206 -7.73 -0.72 14.70
N ARG A 207 -6.76 -0.31 15.51
CA ARG A 207 -5.51 -1.06 15.73
C ARG A 207 -5.78 -2.36 16.49
N GLY A 208 -5.07 -3.43 16.15
CA GLY A 208 -5.16 -4.74 16.81
C GLY A 208 -6.50 -5.49 16.63
N LYS A 209 -7.51 -4.87 16.01
CA LYS A 209 -8.78 -5.54 15.71
C LYS A 209 -8.61 -6.41 14.47
N LYS A 210 -8.49 -7.72 14.66
CA LYS A 210 -8.41 -8.67 13.54
C LYS A 210 -9.59 -8.48 12.57
N ARG A 211 -9.26 -7.94 11.40
CA ARG A 211 -10.08 -7.88 10.20
C ARG A 211 -9.29 -8.53 9.09
N ILE A 212 -9.86 -8.57 7.90
CA ILE A 212 -9.18 -9.12 6.75
C ILE A 212 -8.18 -8.12 6.25
N LEU A 213 -7.06 -8.64 5.73
CA LEU A 213 -5.93 -7.84 5.31
C LEU A 213 -6.33 -6.73 4.33
N SER A 214 -7.18 -7.01 3.34
CA SER A 214 -7.66 -6.01 2.39
C SER A 214 -8.44 -4.89 3.08
N GLU A 215 -9.45 -5.22 3.89
CA GLU A 215 -10.22 -4.22 4.66
C GLU A 215 -9.35 -3.43 5.65
N THR A 216 -8.41 -4.11 6.29
CA THR A 216 -7.44 -3.49 7.21
C THR A 216 -6.55 -2.53 6.45
N PHE A 217 -6.07 -2.94 5.27
CA PHE A 217 -5.26 -2.12 4.39
C PHE A 217 -6.01 -0.88 3.94
N GLU A 218 -7.22 -1.04 3.40
CA GLU A 218 -8.04 0.07 2.92
C GLU A 218 -8.40 1.05 4.03
N SER A 219 -8.85 0.53 5.18
CA SER A 219 -9.17 1.38 6.32
C SER A 219 -7.93 2.04 6.93
N SER A 220 -6.75 1.44 6.80
CA SER A 220 -5.47 2.02 7.26
C SER A 220 -4.91 3.10 6.32
N GLN A 221 -5.52 3.35 5.17
CA GLN A 221 -5.02 4.37 4.26
C GLN A 221 -5.29 5.79 4.78
N ILE A 222 -4.42 6.71 4.33
CA ILE A 222 -4.61 8.15 4.38
C ILE A 222 -4.66 8.63 2.94
N TYR A 223 -5.74 9.30 2.58
CA TYR A 223 -5.93 9.88 1.26
C TYR A 223 -5.66 11.38 1.32
N PHE A 224 -4.68 11.86 0.56
CA PHE A 224 -4.30 13.28 0.51
C PHE A 224 -4.68 13.88 -0.84
N TYR A 225 -5.20 15.09 -0.84
CA TYR A 225 -5.49 15.86 -2.04
C TYR A 225 -5.14 17.32 -1.79
N GLU A 226 -4.96 18.05 -2.89
CA GLU A 226 -4.66 19.46 -2.84
C GLU A 226 -5.40 20.16 -3.97
N ILE A 227 -6.16 21.19 -3.61
CA ILE A 227 -6.84 22.04 -4.58
C ILE A 227 -5.86 23.12 -5.04
N ASN A 228 -5.71 23.25 -6.36
CA ASN A 228 -4.99 24.32 -7.01
C ASN A 228 -5.99 25.29 -7.65
N LEU A 229 -6.27 26.39 -6.94
CA LEU A 229 -7.26 27.39 -7.35
C LEU A 229 -6.84 28.12 -8.65
N ASP A 230 -5.58 28.06 -9.05
CA ASP A 230 -5.11 28.67 -10.30
C ASP A 230 -5.64 27.91 -11.54
N ASN A 231 -6.13 26.68 -11.37
CA ASN A 231 -6.62 25.80 -12.45
C ASN A 231 -8.15 25.81 -12.62
N ILE A 232 -8.88 26.69 -11.93
CA ILE A 232 -10.36 26.75 -11.92
C ILE A 232 -10.97 26.99 -13.31
N SER A 233 -10.22 27.52 -14.27
CA SER A 233 -10.73 27.88 -15.60
C SER A 233 -10.86 26.73 -16.61
N ASN A 234 -10.59 25.48 -16.22
CA ASN A 234 -10.58 24.33 -17.12
C ASN A 234 -11.88 23.52 -17.00
N ASP A 235 -12.49 23.11 -18.13
CA ASP A 235 -13.71 22.28 -18.21
C ASP A 235 -13.53 20.82 -17.70
N ASP A 236 -12.41 20.50 -17.05
CA ASP A 236 -12.13 19.19 -16.46
C ASP A 236 -12.11 19.32 -14.94
N ASP A 237 -13.12 18.76 -14.27
CA ASP A 237 -13.25 18.79 -12.81
C ASP A 237 -12.04 18.19 -12.08
N ALA A 238 -11.22 17.36 -12.75
CA ALA A 238 -9.97 16.86 -12.18
C ALA A 238 -8.82 17.88 -12.23
N ALA A 239 -8.88 18.87 -13.12
CA ALA A 239 -7.79 19.81 -13.36
C ALA A 239 -7.58 20.79 -12.19
N ILE A 240 -8.62 21.04 -11.38
CA ILE A 240 -8.54 21.86 -10.17
C ILE A 240 -7.71 21.18 -9.08
N TYR A 241 -7.47 19.87 -9.16
CA TYR A 241 -6.69 19.13 -8.18
C TYR A 241 -5.24 18.99 -8.62
N SER A 242 -4.32 19.23 -7.68
CA SER A 242 -2.91 18.98 -7.90
C SER A 242 -2.67 17.49 -8.11
N LYS A 243 -2.02 17.15 -9.23
CA LYS A 243 -1.56 15.78 -9.48
C LYS A 243 -0.55 15.29 -8.44
N ARG A 244 0.04 16.17 -7.63
CA ARG A 244 1.05 15.82 -6.62
C ARG A 244 0.83 16.69 -5.38
N PRO A 245 0.09 16.21 -4.38
CA PRO A 245 -0.14 16.96 -3.15
C PRO A 245 1.18 17.27 -2.43
N ARG A 246 1.45 18.56 -2.21
CA ARG A 246 2.70 19.06 -1.57
C ARG A 246 2.79 18.72 -0.08
N GLN A 247 1.72 18.18 0.49
CA GLN A 247 1.67 17.68 1.87
C GLN A 247 2.48 16.40 2.07
N CYS A 248 2.87 15.70 0.99
CA CYS A 248 3.54 14.41 1.04
C CYS A 248 5.00 14.53 0.55
N LEU A 249 5.96 14.50 1.48
CA LEU A 249 7.38 14.57 1.16
C LEU A 249 8.04 13.19 1.33
N PRO A 250 8.58 12.57 0.26
CA PRO A 250 9.48 11.42 0.42
C PRO A 250 10.66 11.83 1.30
N TYR A 251 10.86 11.15 2.43
CA TYR A 251 11.83 11.57 3.45
C TYR A 251 12.96 10.56 3.65
N ALA A 252 12.62 9.27 3.66
CA ALA A 252 13.61 8.20 3.77
C ALA A 252 13.17 6.95 3.01
N VAL A 253 14.12 6.11 2.63
CA VAL A 253 13.90 4.75 2.12
C VAL A 253 14.50 3.77 3.11
N LEU A 254 13.67 2.87 3.63
CA LEU A 254 14.09 1.80 4.52
C LEU A 254 14.05 0.47 3.79
N THR A 255 15.04 -0.38 4.06
CA THR A 255 14.95 -1.81 3.77
C THR A 255 14.97 -2.59 5.07
N PHE A 256 14.08 -3.57 5.20
CA PHE A 256 13.99 -4.41 6.38
C PHE A 256 13.71 -5.87 6.04
N GLU A 257 13.99 -6.72 7.01
CA GLU A 257 13.60 -8.12 7.05
C GLU A 257 12.61 -8.32 8.20
N ALA A 258 11.42 -8.84 7.91
CA ALA A 258 10.39 -9.12 8.88
C ALA A 258 10.37 -10.61 9.23
N LYS A 259 10.27 -10.90 10.52
CA LYS A 259 10.18 -12.26 11.06
C LYS A 259 8.93 -12.37 11.91
N ARG A 260 8.12 -13.41 11.67
CA ARG A 260 6.93 -13.64 12.47
C ARG A 260 7.33 -14.02 13.89
N LYS A 261 6.68 -13.39 14.88
CA LYS A 261 6.76 -13.82 16.28
C LYS A 261 5.96 -15.10 16.45
N LEU A 262 6.63 -16.20 16.76
CA LEU A 262 5.95 -17.42 17.18
C LEU A 262 5.24 -17.13 18.50
N LYS A 263 3.91 -17.23 18.54
CA LYS A 263 3.19 -17.20 19.80
C LYS A 263 3.64 -18.41 20.61
N ALA A 264 4.14 -18.20 21.83
CA ALA A 264 4.23 -19.27 22.80
C ALA A 264 2.79 -19.73 23.09
N THR A 265 2.39 -20.84 22.45
CA THR A 265 1.10 -21.47 22.73
C THR A 265 1.17 -22.01 24.15
N VAL A 266 0.57 -21.29 25.11
CA VAL A 266 0.11 -21.93 26.34
C VAL A 266 -0.98 -22.90 25.90
N MET A 267 -0.61 -24.17 25.71
CA MET A 267 -1.54 -25.25 25.43
C MET A 267 -2.47 -25.39 26.62
N THR A 268 -3.65 -24.78 26.54
CA THR A 268 -4.78 -25.21 27.36
C THR A 268 -5.34 -26.47 26.68
N PRO A 269 -5.46 -27.61 27.38
CA PRO A 269 -5.93 -28.84 26.76
C PRO A 269 -7.38 -28.65 26.30
N VAL A 270 -7.61 -28.87 25.01
CA VAL A 270 -8.92 -28.90 24.38
C VAL A 270 -9.72 -30.04 25.00
N ARG A 271 -10.77 -29.72 25.76
CA ARG A 271 -11.80 -30.70 26.11
C ARG A 271 -12.68 -30.92 24.89
N LEU A 272 -12.69 -32.15 24.39
CA LEU A 272 -13.64 -32.67 23.41
C LEU A 272 -15.06 -32.63 23.99
N PHE A 273 -15.97 -31.89 23.37
CA PHE A 273 -17.42 -32.04 23.53
C PHE A 273 -17.98 -32.17 22.11
N ARG A 274 -18.20 -33.40 21.62
CA ARG A 274 -19.42 -34.23 21.70
C ARG A 274 -20.66 -33.50 21.17
N SER A 275 -21.05 -33.88 19.96
CA SER A 275 -22.32 -33.53 19.32
C SER A 275 -23.49 -34.02 20.17
N ASP A 276 -24.47 -33.17 20.41
CA ASP A 276 -25.84 -33.59 20.69
C ASP A 276 -26.83 -32.55 20.16
N SER A 277 -27.78 -33.06 19.38
CA SER A 277 -28.98 -32.39 18.91
C SER A 277 -30.03 -32.32 20.03
N ASN A 278 -30.61 -31.15 20.28
CA ASN A 278 -32.05 -31.01 20.51
C ASN A 278 -32.55 -29.55 20.57
N THR A 279 -33.76 -29.41 20.05
CA THR A 279 -34.64 -28.24 19.88
C THR A 279 -35.21 -27.74 21.21
N ASN A 280 -35.22 -26.42 21.45
CA ASN A 280 -36.45 -25.60 21.53
C ASN A 280 -36.21 -24.19 22.10
N GLN A 281 -36.71 -23.21 21.32
CA GLN A 281 -37.47 -22.01 21.71
C GLN A 281 -36.92 -21.11 22.83
N ASN A 282 -36.48 -19.92 22.43
CA ASN A 282 -37.10 -18.68 22.90
C ASN A 282 -37.02 -17.60 21.83
N GLN A 283 -38.20 -17.12 21.44
CA GLN A 283 -38.40 -16.00 20.53
C GLN A 283 -38.10 -14.69 21.26
N THR A 284 -37.19 -13.90 20.70
CA THR A 284 -37.30 -12.44 20.73
C THR A 284 -37.10 -11.96 19.30
N PHE A 285 -38.15 -11.33 18.78
CA PHE A 285 -38.19 -10.63 17.51
C PHE A 285 -37.11 -9.55 17.48
N ASP A 286 -36.23 -9.59 16.48
CA ASP A 286 -35.76 -8.40 15.76
C ASP A 286 -35.34 -8.84 14.36
N GLY A 287 -36.25 -8.59 13.42
CA GLY A 287 -36.02 -8.83 12.01
C GLY A 287 -35.11 -7.75 11.43
N VAL A 288 -33.82 -8.06 11.34
CA VAL A 288 -32.98 -7.53 10.27
C VAL A 288 -32.32 -8.75 9.63
N GLN A 289 -32.80 -9.11 8.44
CA GLN A 289 -32.04 -9.97 7.56
C GLN A 289 -30.73 -9.24 7.28
N THR A 290 -29.66 -9.64 7.96
CA THR A 290 -28.29 -9.36 7.55
C THR A 290 -28.15 -9.91 6.13
N THR A 291 -28.26 -9.02 5.14
CA THR A 291 -27.75 -9.27 3.81
C THR A 291 -26.28 -9.60 3.99
N GLU A 292 -25.92 -10.87 3.81
CA GLU A 292 -24.54 -11.33 3.80
C GLU A 292 -23.72 -10.37 2.94
N ASN A 293 -22.72 -9.73 3.55
CA ASN A 293 -21.84 -8.84 2.84
C ASN A 293 -21.07 -9.70 1.81
N PRO A 294 -21.29 -9.54 0.49
CA PRO A 294 -20.72 -10.42 -0.53
C PRO A 294 -19.18 -10.34 -0.54
N PHE A 295 -18.61 -9.34 0.15
CA PHE A 295 -17.17 -9.17 0.27
C PHE A 295 -16.50 -10.06 1.32
N GLU A 296 -17.26 -10.77 2.16
CA GLU A 296 -16.68 -11.70 3.14
C GLU A 296 -16.02 -12.93 2.49
N ASN A 297 -16.39 -13.27 1.26
CA ASN A 297 -15.84 -14.44 0.59
C ASN A 297 -14.50 -14.18 -0.13
N PHE A 298 -14.12 -12.91 -0.36
CA PHE A 298 -12.82 -12.56 -0.96
C PHE A 298 -11.61 -12.81 -0.05
N LYS A 299 -11.90 -13.24 1.18
CA LYS A 299 -10.98 -13.27 2.33
C LYS A 299 -10.10 -14.53 2.39
N ASN A 300 -10.42 -15.55 1.59
CA ASN A 300 -9.82 -16.89 1.66
C ASN A 300 -9.34 -17.40 0.29
N ILE A 301 -8.68 -16.54 -0.50
CA ILE A 301 -8.08 -16.98 -1.77
C ILE A 301 -6.86 -17.86 -1.48
N LYS A 302 -6.92 -19.12 -1.87
CA LYS A 302 -5.79 -20.04 -1.90
C LYS A 302 -5.24 -20.12 -3.31
N TYR A 303 -3.95 -19.84 -3.45
CA TYR A 303 -3.25 -20.00 -4.71
C TYR A 303 -2.97 -21.48 -4.95
N ILE A 304 -3.46 -21.98 -6.09
CA ILE A 304 -3.35 -23.40 -6.46
C ILE A 304 -2.39 -23.63 -7.63
N TRP A 305 -1.92 -22.55 -8.25
CA TRP A 305 -0.92 -22.59 -9.30
C TRP A 305 -0.18 -21.25 -9.36
N SER A 306 1.08 -21.29 -9.77
CA SER A 306 1.91 -20.11 -10.05
C SER A 306 2.76 -20.38 -11.28
N GLY A 307 2.99 -19.35 -12.10
CA GLY A 307 3.82 -19.45 -13.28
C GLY A 307 3.87 -18.16 -14.08
N SER A 308 4.47 -18.20 -15.26
CA SER A 308 4.69 -17.01 -16.09
C SER A 308 3.62 -16.90 -17.17
N CYS A 309 3.00 -15.72 -17.30
CA CYS A 309 2.02 -15.41 -18.31
C CYS A 309 2.69 -14.68 -19.49
N TYR A 310 2.37 -15.09 -20.72
CA TYR A 310 2.87 -14.53 -21.96
C TYR A 310 1.71 -14.12 -22.88
N LEU A 311 1.89 -13.02 -23.60
CA LEU A 311 1.05 -12.61 -24.73
C LEU A 311 1.79 -12.97 -26.02
N LYS A 312 1.40 -14.08 -26.66
CA LYS A 312 2.21 -14.74 -27.69
C LYS A 312 3.61 -15.03 -27.13
N GLU A 313 4.65 -14.46 -27.74
CA GLU A 313 6.06 -14.61 -27.31
C GLU A 313 6.49 -13.55 -26.27
N HIS A 314 5.64 -12.56 -25.97
CA HIS A 314 6.01 -11.47 -25.06
C HIS A 314 5.64 -11.79 -23.63
N PHE A 315 6.61 -11.76 -22.73
CA PHE A 315 6.38 -11.89 -21.30
C PHE A 315 5.46 -10.77 -20.78
N LEU A 316 4.37 -11.15 -20.12
CA LEU A 316 3.45 -10.22 -19.48
C LEU A 316 3.80 -10.03 -18.01
N ALA A 317 3.75 -11.11 -17.23
CA ALA A 317 3.84 -11.10 -15.78
C ALA A 317 4.02 -12.51 -15.24
N ASP A 318 4.66 -12.65 -14.08
CA ASP A 318 4.45 -13.83 -13.25
C ASP A 318 3.13 -13.68 -12.50
N VAL A 319 2.34 -14.75 -12.48
CA VAL A 319 0.96 -14.74 -12.00
C VAL A 319 0.66 -16.00 -11.17
N GLN A 320 -0.40 -15.91 -10.37
CA GLN A 320 -0.94 -16.98 -9.56
C GLN A 320 -2.42 -17.17 -9.88
N LEU A 321 -2.88 -18.42 -9.84
CA LEU A 321 -4.30 -18.74 -9.97
C LEU A 321 -4.88 -19.03 -8.59
N GLY A 322 -5.88 -18.24 -8.19
CA GLY A 322 -6.51 -18.29 -6.87
C GLY A 322 -7.93 -18.87 -6.90
N MET A 323 -8.32 -19.52 -5.79
CA MET A 323 -9.67 -20.04 -5.54
C MET A 323 -10.10 -19.79 -4.09
N TYR A 324 -11.40 -19.70 -3.82
CA TYR A 324 -11.94 -19.21 -2.55
C TYR A 324 -12.07 -20.24 -1.38
N ASN A 325 -11.55 -21.48 -1.45
CA ASN A 325 -11.73 -22.47 -0.35
C ASN A 325 -10.62 -23.54 -0.20
N GLU A 326 -10.30 -23.92 1.05
CA GLU A 326 -9.38 -25.02 1.44
C GLU A 326 -9.78 -26.42 0.95
N LYS A 327 -11.06 -26.81 0.99
CA LYS A 327 -11.50 -28.13 0.46
C LYS A 327 -11.35 -28.23 -1.06
N GLN A 328 -11.30 -27.10 -1.76
CA GLN A 328 -11.16 -27.00 -3.22
C GLN A 328 -9.68 -27.08 -3.67
N SER A 329 -8.73 -26.77 -2.78
CA SER A 329 -7.30 -26.89 -3.06
C SER A 329 -6.76 -28.34 -3.05
N GLN A 330 -7.61 -29.30 -2.71
CA GLN A 330 -7.35 -30.74 -2.87
C GLN A 330 -7.78 -31.28 -4.24
N LEU A 331 -8.29 -30.42 -5.14
CA LEU A 331 -8.54 -30.79 -6.52
C LEU A 331 -7.23 -31.16 -7.23
N SER A 332 -7.33 -32.09 -8.19
CA SER A 332 -6.25 -32.51 -9.09
C SER A 332 -5.43 -31.32 -9.58
N PRO A 333 -4.11 -31.45 -9.78
CA PRO A 333 -3.29 -30.36 -10.28
C PRO A 333 -3.91 -29.76 -11.53
N LEU A 334 -4.02 -28.43 -11.57
CA LEU A 334 -4.53 -27.74 -12.75
C LEU A 334 -3.73 -28.22 -13.97
N PRO A 335 -4.38 -28.49 -15.12
CA PRO A 335 -3.72 -28.97 -16.33
C PRO A 335 -3.00 -27.83 -17.06
N VAL A 336 -2.28 -27.00 -16.31
CA VAL A 336 -1.56 -25.80 -16.76
C VAL A 336 -0.08 -26.08 -16.59
N SER A 337 0.69 -25.89 -17.66
CA SER A 337 2.16 -25.97 -17.62
C SER A 337 2.73 -24.81 -16.78
N ALA A 338 4.05 -24.70 -16.64
CA ALA A 338 4.65 -23.55 -15.94
C ALA A 338 4.36 -22.19 -16.61
N ASN A 339 3.91 -22.20 -17.88
CA ASN A 339 3.69 -21.00 -18.67
C ASN A 339 2.25 -20.91 -19.19
N LEU A 340 1.60 -19.78 -18.93
CA LEU A 340 0.30 -19.43 -19.47
C LEU A 340 0.47 -18.58 -20.74
N CYS A 341 0.31 -19.18 -21.93
CA CYS A 341 0.46 -18.44 -23.18
C CYS A 341 -0.91 -18.03 -23.76
N VAL A 342 -1.19 -16.73 -23.77
CA VAL A 342 -2.32 -16.14 -24.48
C VAL A 342 -1.94 -16.03 -25.95
N SER A 343 -2.26 -17.06 -26.72
CA SER A 343 -1.88 -17.18 -28.12
C SER A 343 -2.81 -16.38 -29.04
N GLN A 344 -4.08 -16.22 -28.64
CA GLN A 344 -5.12 -15.56 -29.44
C GLN A 344 -6.02 -14.69 -28.56
N LYS A 345 -6.79 -13.83 -29.23
CA LYS A 345 -7.90 -13.08 -28.62
C LYS A 345 -9.19 -13.39 -29.37
N ILE A 346 -10.30 -13.42 -28.65
CA ILE A 346 -11.64 -13.63 -29.20
C ILE A 346 -12.58 -12.54 -28.68
N THR A 347 -13.44 -11.98 -29.53
CA THR A 347 -14.42 -10.97 -29.10
C THR A 347 -15.52 -11.61 -28.26
N PHE A 348 -16.11 -10.84 -27.33
CA PHE A 348 -17.23 -11.32 -26.51
C PHE A 348 -18.41 -11.78 -27.35
N GLU A 349 -18.69 -11.11 -28.48
CA GLU A 349 -19.75 -11.52 -29.40
C GLU A 349 -19.49 -12.91 -30.01
N LYS A 350 -18.26 -13.22 -30.40
CA LYS A 350 -17.88 -14.55 -30.90
C LYS A 350 -17.87 -15.57 -29.76
N LEU A 351 -17.41 -15.18 -28.59
CA LEU A 351 -17.34 -16.06 -27.42
C LEU A 351 -18.73 -16.42 -26.87
N ALA A 352 -19.70 -15.50 -26.93
CA ALA A 352 -21.09 -15.72 -26.55
C ALA A 352 -21.79 -16.78 -27.41
N ARG A 353 -21.29 -17.03 -28.63
CA ARG A 353 -21.78 -18.12 -29.51
C ARG A 353 -21.20 -19.49 -29.14
N ILE A 354 -20.14 -19.51 -28.31
CA ILE A 354 -19.42 -20.73 -27.90
C ILE A 354 -19.78 -21.10 -26.46
N LEU A 355 -19.90 -20.11 -25.58
CA LEU A 355 -20.19 -20.31 -24.17
C LEU A 355 -21.71 -20.30 -23.90
N PRO A 356 -22.20 -21.12 -22.96
CA PRO A 356 -23.57 -21.02 -22.47
C PRO A 356 -23.86 -19.63 -21.90
N SER A 357 -25.11 -19.19 -22.01
CA SER A 357 -25.54 -17.87 -21.55
C SER A 357 -25.35 -17.64 -20.05
N ARG A 358 -25.39 -18.71 -19.24
CA ARG A 358 -25.06 -18.69 -17.80
C ARG A 358 -24.40 -20.01 -17.40
N ILE A 359 -23.16 -19.93 -16.95
CA ILE A 359 -22.35 -21.11 -16.57
C ILE A 359 -22.54 -21.45 -15.10
N PHE A 360 -22.57 -20.44 -14.23
CA PHE A 360 -22.68 -20.61 -12.79
C PHE A 360 -24.05 -20.14 -12.29
N ARG A 361 -24.79 -21.04 -11.63
CA ARG A 361 -26.10 -20.71 -11.03
C ARG A 361 -25.96 -19.84 -9.79
N LYS A 362 -24.91 -20.08 -9.00
CA LYS A 362 -24.46 -19.24 -7.89
C LYS A 362 -23.01 -18.85 -8.18
N LYS A 363 -22.63 -17.60 -7.91
CA LYS A 363 -21.29 -17.11 -8.26
C LYS A 363 -20.19 -17.95 -7.63
N PRO A 364 -19.03 -18.15 -8.28
CA PRO A 364 -17.94 -18.93 -7.70
C PRO A 364 -17.50 -18.45 -6.30
N CYS A 365 -17.51 -17.14 -6.06
CA CYS A 365 -17.22 -16.56 -4.75
C CYS A 365 -18.31 -16.85 -3.68
N GLU A 366 -19.58 -17.04 -4.08
CA GLU A 366 -20.72 -17.24 -3.18
C GLU A 366 -21.06 -18.72 -2.97
N SER A 367 -20.80 -19.56 -3.97
CA SER A 367 -21.35 -20.91 -4.07
C SER A 367 -20.48 -22.01 -3.46
N GLN A 368 -19.22 -21.70 -3.18
CA GLN A 368 -18.18 -22.69 -2.86
C GLN A 368 -18.09 -23.84 -3.89
N GLN A 369 -18.57 -23.65 -5.12
CA GLN A 369 -18.41 -24.58 -6.24
C GLN A 369 -17.77 -23.85 -7.43
N PRO A 370 -16.46 -24.07 -7.67
CA PRO A 370 -15.72 -23.39 -8.73
C PRO A 370 -15.92 -24.04 -10.10
N ALA A 371 -16.57 -25.21 -10.13
CA ALA A 371 -16.83 -25.97 -11.32
C ALA A 371 -18.33 -26.07 -11.60
N SER A 372 -18.68 -26.13 -12.88
CA SER A 372 -20.05 -26.30 -13.33
C SER A 372 -20.07 -27.20 -14.56
N ILE A 373 -21.14 -27.97 -14.72
CA ILE A 373 -21.38 -28.76 -15.91
C ILE A 373 -22.61 -28.20 -16.61
N VAL A 374 -22.41 -27.70 -17.83
CA VAL A 374 -23.47 -27.09 -18.64
C VAL A 374 -23.31 -27.59 -20.07
N GLU A 375 -24.39 -28.10 -20.66
CA GLU A 375 -24.43 -28.54 -22.07
C GLU A 375 -23.34 -29.57 -22.46
N GLY A 376 -22.97 -30.45 -21.52
CA GLY A 376 -21.93 -31.47 -21.75
C GLY A 376 -20.49 -30.96 -21.61
N PHE A 377 -20.29 -29.69 -21.30
CA PHE A 377 -18.98 -29.11 -21.00
C PHE A 377 -18.75 -29.00 -19.50
N HIS A 378 -17.54 -29.34 -19.07
CA HIS A 378 -17.04 -29.06 -17.73
C HIS A 378 -16.32 -27.70 -17.73
N PHE A 379 -16.80 -26.81 -16.88
CA PHE A 379 -16.21 -25.50 -16.63
C PHE A 379 -15.54 -25.49 -15.27
N LEU A 380 -14.35 -24.91 -15.19
CA LEU A 380 -13.68 -24.59 -13.93
C LEU A 380 -13.28 -23.11 -13.95
N HIS A 381 -13.60 -22.40 -12.89
CA HIS A 381 -13.24 -21.00 -12.71
C HIS A 381 -12.12 -20.85 -11.69
N THR A 382 -11.15 -20.02 -12.03
CA THR A 382 -10.15 -19.47 -11.11
C THR A 382 -9.96 -17.99 -11.39
N GLU A 383 -9.30 -17.28 -10.50
CA GLU A 383 -8.89 -15.90 -10.71
C GLU A 383 -7.40 -15.79 -10.90
N LEU A 384 -6.98 -14.89 -11.79
CA LEU A 384 -5.59 -14.65 -12.11
C LEU A 384 -5.11 -13.39 -11.41
N TYR A 385 -4.11 -13.58 -10.56
CA TYR A 385 -3.48 -12.56 -9.76
C TYR A 385 -2.04 -12.34 -10.20
N PRO A 386 -1.60 -11.10 -10.48
CA PRO A 386 -0.19 -10.82 -10.67
C PRO A 386 0.60 -11.09 -9.38
N ILE A 387 1.82 -11.60 -9.50
CA ILE A 387 2.81 -11.38 -8.45
C ILE A 387 3.03 -9.86 -8.36
N TYR A 388 3.03 -9.30 -7.15
CA TYR A 388 2.84 -7.87 -6.86
C TYR A 388 3.64 -6.89 -7.75
N GLN A 389 4.85 -7.27 -8.19
CA GLN A 389 5.68 -6.47 -9.12
C GLN A 389 5.11 -6.26 -10.53
N TYR A 390 4.07 -7.00 -10.92
CA TYR A 390 3.46 -6.93 -12.25
C TYR A 390 2.02 -6.41 -12.25
N GLU A 391 1.54 -5.90 -11.12
CA GLU A 391 0.15 -5.45 -10.95
C GLU A 391 -0.28 -4.46 -12.04
N THR A 392 0.55 -3.45 -12.32
CA THR A 392 0.28 -2.45 -13.37
C THR A 392 0.15 -3.07 -14.76
N LYS A 393 0.98 -4.07 -15.10
CA LYS A 393 0.94 -4.73 -16.41
C LYS A 393 -0.32 -5.57 -16.57
N VAL A 394 -0.69 -6.33 -15.55
CA VAL A 394 -1.90 -7.16 -15.56
C VAL A 394 -3.16 -6.30 -15.53
N ASN A 395 -3.20 -5.22 -14.76
CA ASN A 395 -4.30 -4.25 -14.77
C ASN A 395 -4.44 -3.55 -16.13
N SER A 396 -3.32 -3.21 -16.78
CA SER A 396 -3.34 -2.65 -18.14
C SER A 396 -3.90 -3.65 -19.15
N PHE A 397 -3.54 -4.94 -19.02
CA PHE A 397 -4.06 -6.00 -19.86
C PHE A 397 -5.57 -6.24 -19.62
N HIS A 398 -6.01 -6.28 -18.36
CA HIS A 398 -7.43 -6.30 -17.98
C HIS A 398 -8.21 -5.17 -18.64
N ARG A 399 -7.75 -3.92 -18.48
CA ARG A 399 -8.38 -2.75 -19.08
C ARG A 399 -8.42 -2.84 -20.61
N GLN A 400 -7.36 -3.35 -21.24
CA GLN A 400 -7.31 -3.53 -22.69
C GLN A 400 -8.38 -4.52 -23.17
N LEU A 401 -8.53 -5.66 -22.48
CA LEU A 401 -9.55 -6.66 -22.79
C LEU A 401 -10.97 -6.09 -22.60
N GLN A 402 -11.19 -5.32 -21.53
CA GLN A 402 -12.48 -4.71 -21.24
C GLN A 402 -12.86 -3.67 -22.32
N LEU A 403 -11.94 -2.76 -22.66
CA LEU A 403 -12.17 -1.73 -23.68
C LEU A 403 -12.43 -2.32 -25.06
N LYS A 404 -11.73 -3.40 -25.41
CA LYS A 404 -11.87 -4.08 -26.71
C LYS A 404 -13.01 -5.09 -26.74
N LYS A 405 -13.65 -5.37 -25.59
CA LYS A 405 -14.64 -6.44 -25.43
C LYS A 405 -14.11 -7.79 -25.95
N GLU A 406 -12.91 -8.14 -25.49
CA GLU A 406 -12.17 -9.34 -25.91
C GLU A 406 -11.80 -10.21 -24.71
N ALA A 407 -11.63 -11.51 -24.96
CA ALA A 407 -11.03 -12.47 -24.04
C ALA A 407 -9.70 -12.98 -24.60
N GLY A 408 -8.73 -13.24 -23.72
CA GLY A 408 -7.53 -13.99 -24.08
C GLY A 408 -7.87 -15.49 -24.22
N VAL A 409 -7.23 -16.17 -25.17
CA VAL A 409 -7.39 -17.62 -25.38
C VAL A 409 -6.05 -18.29 -25.20
N CYS A 410 -6.03 -19.29 -24.33
CA CYS A 410 -4.91 -20.20 -24.10
C CYS A 410 -5.33 -21.62 -24.52
N THR A 411 -4.51 -22.28 -25.32
CA THR A 411 -4.66 -23.71 -25.61
C THR A 411 -3.69 -24.46 -24.71
N LEU A 412 -4.23 -25.28 -23.80
CA LEU A 412 -3.41 -26.08 -22.88
C LEU A 412 -2.94 -27.36 -23.57
N ASN A 413 -1.84 -27.95 -23.08
CA ASN A 413 -1.25 -29.17 -23.65
C ASN A 413 -2.22 -30.36 -23.68
N SER A 414 -3.25 -30.35 -22.82
CA SER A 414 -4.32 -31.35 -22.76
C SER A 414 -5.40 -31.20 -23.85
N GLY A 415 -5.30 -30.18 -24.72
CA GLY A 415 -6.36 -29.82 -25.68
C GLY A 415 -7.52 -29.02 -25.06
N MET A 416 -7.47 -28.75 -23.76
CA MET A 416 -8.42 -27.87 -23.07
C MET A 416 -8.25 -26.41 -23.50
N LYS A 417 -9.36 -25.68 -23.57
CA LYS A 417 -9.36 -24.24 -23.79
C LYS A 417 -9.46 -23.51 -22.46
N LEU A 418 -8.63 -22.49 -22.30
CA LEU A 418 -8.72 -21.55 -21.20
C LEU A 418 -9.01 -20.15 -21.75
N TYR A 419 -10.03 -19.51 -21.21
CA TYR A 419 -10.40 -18.14 -21.52
C TYR A 419 -10.00 -17.22 -20.37
N ILE A 420 -9.24 -16.18 -20.67
CA ILE A 420 -8.89 -15.11 -19.73
C ILE A 420 -9.81 -13.92 -19.98
N LEU A 421 -10.66 -13.62 -19.00
CA LEU A 421 -11.77 -12.68 -19.11
C LEU A 421 -11.61 -11.54 -18.09
N PRO A 422 -11.78 -10.27 -18.45
CA PRO A 422 -11.86 -9.20 -17.47
C PRO A 422 -13.23 -9.21 -16.76
N THR A 423 -13.25 -8.78 -15.51
CA THR A 423 -14.48 -8.33 -14.84
C THR A 423 -15.23 -7.34 -15.73
N SER A 424 -16.45 -7.68 -16.13
CA SER A 424 -17.27 -6.94 -17.10
C SER A 424 -18.71 -7.48 -17.10
N ASP A 425 -19.63 -6.79 -17.78
CA ASP A 425 -21.01 -7.25 -17.99
C ASP A 425 -21.08 -8.65 -18.63
N PHE A 426 -20.08 -8.99 -19.45
CA PHE A 426 -20.00 -10.33 -20.05
C PHE A 426 -19.69 -11.40 -19.01
N THR A 427 -18.81 -11.15 -18.04
CA THR A 427 -18.55 -12.12 -16.96
C THR A 427 -19.70 -12.17 -15.95
N ASP A 428 -20.46 -11.09 -15.79
CA ASP A 428 -21.71 -11.08 -15.02
C ASP A 428 -22.78 -11.95 -15.69
N SER A 429 -22.96 -11.84 -17.02
CA SER A 429 -23.92 -12.68 -17.73
C SER A 429 -23.62 -14.17 -17.59
N LEU A 430 -22.34 -14.56 -17.58
CA LEU A 430 -21.90 -15.94 -17.35
C LEU A 430 -22.14 -16.43 -15.90
N GLY A 431 -22.50 -15.54 -14.97
CA GLY A 431 -22.68 -15.84 -13.56
C GLY A 431 -21.38 -15.87 -12.76
N ILE A 432 -20.31 -15.27 -13.29
CA ILE A 432 -18.98 -15.25 -12.64
C ILE A 432 -18.85 -14.06 -11.68
N THR A 433 -19.33 -12.89 -12.09
CA THR A 433 -19.13 -11.61 -11.37
C THR A 433 -20.44 -10.90 -11.05
N SER A 434 -20.34 -9.65 -10.59
CA SER A 434 -21.43 -8.69 -10.37
C SER A 434 -20.92 -7.26 -10.64
N PRO A 435 -21.80 -6.25 -10.72
CA PRO A 435 -21.38 -4.86 -10.96
C PRO A 435 -20.39 -4.30 -9.92
N ILE A 436 -20.42 -4.84 -8.70
CA ILE A 436 -19.56 -4.42 -7.58
C ILE A 436 -18.30 -5.31 -7.43
N TYR A 437 -18.06 -6.24 -8.37
CA TYR A 437 -16.94 -7.17 -8.30
C TYR A 437 -15.62 -6.44 -8.56
N PRO A 438 -14.53 -6.75 -7.82
CA PRO A 438 -13.23 -6.12 -8.04
C PRO A 438 -12.72 -6.36 -9.47
N ALA A 439 -11.99 -5.39 -10.03
CA ALA A 439 -11.35 -5.53 -11.33
C ALA A 439 -10.23 -6.58 -11.27
N VAL A 440 -10.54 -7.81 -11.71
CA VAL A 440 -9.60 -8.93 -11.77
C VAL A 440 -9.75 -9.69 -13.09
N LEU A 441 -8.73 -10.48 -13.44
CA LEU A 441 -8.82 -11.41 -14.56
C LEU A 441 -9.38 -12.74 -14.07
N HIS A 442 -10.33 -13.29 -14.80
CA HIS A 442 -10.97 -14.58 -14.55
C HIS A 442 -10.47 -15.59 -15.56
N CYS A 443 -10.04 -16.75 -15.08
CA CYS A 443 -9.59 -17.89 -15.86
C CYS A 443 -10.70 -18.93 -15.91
N LEU A 444 -11.32 -19.08 -17.07
CA LEU A 444 -12.38 -20.06 -17.31
C LEU A 444 -11.84 -21.21 -18.16
N PHE A 445 -11.61 -22.34 -17.52
CA PHE A 445 -11.24 -23.58 -18.16
C PHE A 445 -12.48 -24.25 -18.72
N MET A 446 -12.41 -24.73 -19.96
CA MET A 446 -13.48 -25.43 -20.65
C MET A 446 -12.95 -26.73 -21.24
N GLN A 447 -13.63 -27.83 -20.92
CA GLN A 447 -13.34 -29.16 -21.44
C GLN A 447 -14.63 -29.86 -21.84
N TYR A 448 -14.63 -30.52 -22.99
CA TYR A 448 -15.74 -31.39 -23.38
C TYR A 448 -15.71 -32.66 -22.52
N LYS A 449 -16.85 -33.08 -22.00
CA LYS A 449 -16.97 -34.34 -21.26
C LYS A 449 -17.07 -35.48 -22.28
N SER A 450 -15.96 -36.19 -22.48
CA SER A 450 -15.92 -37.41 -23.30
C SER A 450 -16.84 -38.50 -22.78
#